data_AF-A0A7C5I4X4-F1
#
_entry.id   AF-A0A7C5I4X4-F1
#
_cell.length_a   1.000
_cell.length_b   1.000
_cell.length_c   1.000
_cell.angle_alpha   90.00
_cell.angle_beta   90.00
_cell.angle_gamma   90.00
#
_symmetry.space_group_name_H-M   'P 1'
#
loop_
_entity.id
_entity.type
_entity.pdbx_description
1 polymer ?
#
loop_
_entity_poly.entity_id
_entity_poly.type
_entity_poly.pdbx_seq_one_letter_code
_entity_poly.pdbx_strand_id
1 'polypeptide(L)'
;MRDWKGLAKAYDEFVFNFDLNGDFLPLIWWDKSHRNFKRNTFGLPSFVGSTRQGKDGFQEAINCVAAVLGATLVGINKSNQGGHNWVLMCENYYNVDNREYLFLNTANWKTGRSFWYEILPNILFYQLAHYYPDTGNCQSEMRIVADRWYEACVAMGASINPWKVPNFDWTAFNFNSRKPLYNGRWREPDAAAGIAWLEYMAYIKWKEPRYLTAAEWSMQFLQKRVENPFYEILLPYGAYTAARMNAEIG
;
A
#
# COMPACT_ATOMS: atom_id res chain seq x y z
N MET A 1 5.78 28.16 12.89
CA MET A 1 5.58 26.75 12.46
C MET A 1 4.30 26.72 11.61
N ARG A 2 4.27 26.00 10.49
CA ARG A 2 3.10 25.95 9.58
C ARG A 2 1.97 25.11 10.20
N ASP A 3 0.71 25.53 10.04
CA ASP A 3 -0.46 24.73 10.41
C ASP A 3 -0.70 23.62 9.38
N TRP A 4 -0.10 22.45 9.62
CA TRP A 4 -0.25 21.28 8.76
C TRP A 4 -1.66 20.69 8.78
N LYS A 5 -2.39 20.81 9.91
CA LYS A 5 -3.75 20.29 10.03
C LYS A 5 -4.72 21.13 9.19
N GLY A 6 -4.62 22.45 9.28
CA GLY A 6 -5.38 23.38 8.44
C GLY A 6 -5.08 23.19 6.95
N LEU A 7 -3.80 23.07 6.59
CA LEU A 7 -3.39 22.84 5.20
C LEU A 7 -3.95 21.52 4.64
N ALA A 8 -3.91 20.43 5.41
CA ALA A 8 -4.45 19.13 4.97
C ALA A 8 -5.97 19.16 4.75
N LYS A 9 -6.72 19.89 5.61
CA LYS A 9 -8.15 20.10 5.41
C LYS A 9 -8.45 20.90 4.15
N ALA A 10 -7.71 21.99 3.92
CA ALA A 10 -7.85 22.80 2.71
C ALA A 10 -7.48 22.02 1.45
N TYR A 11 -6.47 21.15 1.52
CA TYR A 11 -6.12 20.25 0.42
C TYR A 11 -7.24 19.26 0.10
N ASP A 12 -7.82 18.60 1.11
CA ASP A 12 -8.95 17.69 0.92
C ASP A 12 -10.15 18.39 0.28
N GLU A 13 -10.53 19.57 0.78
CA GLU A 13 -11.59 20.38 0.19
C GLU A 13 -11.30 20.73 -1.27
N PHE A 14 -10.05 21.07 -1.60
CA PHE A 14 -9.66 21.42 -2.97
C PHE A 14 -9.68 20.20 -3.91
N VAL A 15 -9.05 19.08 -3.55
CA VAL A 15 -8.90 17.96 -4.47
C VAL A 15 -10.16 17.11 -4.63
N PHE A 16 -11.09 17.13 -3.67
CA PHE A 16 -12.37 16.42 -3.78
C PHE A 16 -13.54 17.30 -4.29
N ASN A 17 -13.26 18.52 -4.75
CA ASN A 17 -14.27 19.43 -5.28
C ASN A 17 -14.45 19.26 -6.81
N PHE A 18 -15.63 18.80 -7.21
CA PHE A 18 -16.02 18.59 -8.61
C PHE A 18 -16.45 19.88 -9.32
N ASP A 19 -16.77 20.94 -8.59
CA ASP A 19 -17.31 22.19 -9.12
C ASP A 19 -16.20 23.22 -9.45
N LEU A 20 -14.93 22.84 -9.23
CA LEU A 20 -13.80 23.70 -9.58
C LEU A 20 -13.66 23.84 -11.10
N ASN A 21 -13.41 25.07 -11.54
CA ASN A 21 -13.17 25.42 -12.93
C ASN A 21 -11.81 26.09 -13.08
N GLY A 22 -11.15 25.87 -14.22
CA GLY A 22 -9.85 26.43 -14.54
C GLY A 22 -8.96 25.43 -15.26
N ASP A 23 -7.73 25.84 -15.57
CA ASP A 23 -6.78 24.97 -16.26
C ASP A 23 -6.51 23.71 -15.42
N PHE A 24 -6.77 22.54 -16.02
CA PHE A 24 -6.66 21.22 -15.41
C PHE A 24 -7.58 20.99 -14.19
N LEU A 25 -8.65 21.79 -14.02
CA LEU A 25 -9.66 21.59 -12.97
C LEU A 25 -11.00 21.09 -13.57
N PRO A 26 -11.79 20.32 -12.79
CA PRO A 26 -11.49 19.81 -11.45
C PRO A 26 -10.37 18.74 -11.47
N LEU A 27 -9.67 18.58 -10.34
CA LEU A 27 -8.66 17.52 -10.22
C LEU A 27 -9.30 16.14 -10.11
N ILE A 28 -10.44 16.04 -9.44
CA ILE A 28 -11.16 14.78 -9.26
C ILE A 28 -12.03 14.45 -10.47
N TRP A 29 -12.16 13.16 -10.75
CA TRP A 29 -13.17 12.63 -11.67
C TRP A 29 -13.75 11.32 -11.14
N TRP A 30 -14.92 10.93 -11.65
CA TRP A 30 -15.50 9.62 -11.41
C TRP A 30 -14.87 8.58 -12.33
N ASP A 31 -14.36 7.49 -11.76
CA ASP A 31 -14.00 6.29 -12.51
C ASP A 31 -15.19 5.32 -12.56
N LYS A 32 -15.63 4.99 -13.78
CA LYS A 32 -16.76 4.11 -14.09
C LYS A 32 -16.33 2.81 -14.77
N SER A 33 -15.05 2.44 -14.66
CA SER A 33 -14.49 1.20 -15.23
C SER A 33 -14.98 -0.07 -14.54
N HIS A 34 -15.43 0.04 -13.27
CA HIS A 34 -15.95 -1.06 -12.45
C HIS A 34 -14.99 -2.26 -12.33
N ARG A 35 -13.68 -1.99 -12.41
CA ARG A 35 -12.64 -3.00 -12.19
C ARG A 35 -12.66 -3.48 -10.75
N ASN A 36 -12.44 -4.77 -10.52
CA ASN A 36 -12.42 -5.46 -9.23
C ASN A 36 -13.78 -5.52 -8.52
N PHE A 37 -14.50 -4.40 -8.45
CA PHE A 37 -15.81 -4.33 -7.82
C PHE A 37 -16.79 -3.53 -8.68
N LYS A 38 -18.04 -4.02 -8.74
CA LYS A 38 -19.12 -3.39 -9.52
C LYS A 38 -19.63 -2.11 -8.84
N ARG A 39 -18.84 -1.05 -8.84
CA ARG A 39 -19.14 0.28 -8.30
C ARG A 39 -18.36 1.37 -9.03
N ASN A 40 -18.90 2.60 -9.03
CA ASN A 40 -18.09 3.76 -9.41
C ASN A 40 -17.06 4.05 -8.31
N THR A 41 -15.92 4.57 -8.71
CA THR A 41 -14.85 5.05 -7.82
C THR A 41 -14.39 6.43 -8.27
N PHE A 42 -13.25 6.90 -7.80
CA PHE A 42 -12.73 8.22 -8.15
C PHE A 42 -11.28 8.14 -8.61
N GLY A 43 -10.85 9.18 -9.31
CA GLY A 43 -9.45 9.39 -9.64
C GLY A 43 -8.98 10.79 -9.26
N LEU A 44 -7.70 10.86 -8.90
CA LEU A 44 -6.93 12.09 -8.74
C LEU A 44 -5.66 11.98 -9.61
N PRO A 45 -5.15 13.09 -10.18
CA PRO A 45 -4.03 13.04 -11.08
C PRO A 45 -2.73 12.85 -10.30
N SER A 46 -1.91 11.89 -10.68
CA SER A 46 -0.53 11.80 -10.18
C SER A 46 0.33 12.96 -10.67
N PHE A 47 0.01 13.48 -11.86
CA PHE A 47 0.65 14.64 -12.47
C PHE A 47 -0.43 15.53 -13.08
N VAL A 48 -0.56 16.76 -12.58
CA VAL A 48 -1.53 17.74 -13.10
C VAL A 48 -1.21 18.06 -14.56
N GLY A 49 -2.22 18.02 -15.42
CA GLY A 49 -2.08 18.23 -16.87
C GLY A 49 -1.55 17.04 -17.65
N SER A 50 -1.38 15.88 -17.02
CA SER A 50 -1.09 14.64 -17.74
C SER A 50 -2.24 14.25 -18.67
N THR A 51 -1.91 13.67 -19.83
CA THR A 51 -2.88 13.07 -20.76
C THR A 51 -3.67 11.89 -20.17
N ARG A 52 -3.33 11.44 -18.95
CA ARG A 52 -4.04 10.43 -18.16
C ARG A 52 -5.10 11.02 -17.23
N GLN A 53 -5.07 12.33 -16.96
CA GLN A 53 -6.04 12.98 -16.07
C GLN A 53 -7.46 12.84 -16.66
N GLY A 54 -8.43 12.47 -15.83
CA GLY A 54 -9.81 12.24 -16.27
C GLY A 54 -10.04 10.91 -16.99
N LYS A 55 -9.02 10.05 -17.12
CA LYS A 55 -9.17 8.72 -17.74
C LYS A 55 -9.29 7.63 -16.68
N ASP A 56 -10.39 6.89 -16.74
CA ASP A 56 -10.69 5.77 -15.85
C ASP A 56 -9.59 4.70 -15.86
N GLY A 57 -9.28 4.18 -14.68
CA GLY A 57 -8.33 3.09 -14.46
C GLY A 57 -6.85 3.48 -14.54
N PHE A 58 -6.52 4.75 -14.68
CA PHE A 58 -5.13 5.26 -14.74
C PHE A 58 -4.66 5.96 -13.46
N GLN A 59 -5.58 6.31 -12.56
CA GLN A 59 -5.26 6.91 -11.27
C GLN A 59 -4.48 5.93 -10.38
N GLU A 60 -3.56 6.48 -9.59
CA GLU A 60 -2.63 5.69 -8.79
C GLU A 60 -3.06 5.61 -7.33
N ALA A 61 -2.97 4.42 -6.75
CA ALA A 61 -3.33 4.15 -5.35
C ALA A 61 -2.52 5.02 -4.39
N ILE A 62 -1.22 5.18 -4.66
CA ILE A 62 -0.33 5.98 -3.80
C ILE A 62 -0.79 7.43 -3.68
N ASN A 63 -1.50 7.97 -4.68
CA ASN A 63 -2.08 9.31 -4.63
C ASN A 63 -3.48 9.27 -4.00
N CYS A 64 -4.38 8.47 -4.58
CA CYS A 64 -5.79 8.44 -4.16
C CYS A 64 -5.98 7.94 -2.72
N VAL A 65 -5.33 6.85 -2.34
CA VAL A 65 -5.43 6.25 -1.00
C VAL A 65 -4.75 7.16 0.02
N ALA A 66 -3.61 7.78 -0.31
CA ALA A 66 -2.94 8.73 0.56
C ALA A 66 -3.76 10.01 0.78
N ALA A 67 -4.45 10.53 -0.23
CA ALA A 67 -5.34 11.68 -0.08
C ALA A 67 -6.49 11.38 0.89
N VAL A 68 -7.11 10.19 0.79
CA VAL A 68 -8.15 9.73 1.72
C VAL A 68 -7.57 9.58 3.13
N LEU A 69 -6.43 8.90 3.28
CA LEU A 69 -5.77 8.70 4.58
C LEU A 69 -5.36 10.02 5.23
N GLY A 70 -4.80 10.96 4.47
CA GLY A 70 -4.40 12.28 4.96
C GLY A 70 -5.58 13.07 5.53
N ALA A 71 -6.72 13.04 4.84
CA ALA A 71 -7.96 13.65 5.31
C ALA A 71 -8.48 12.97 6.60
N THR A 72 -8.46 11.64 6.64
CA THR A 72 -8.81 10.85 7.84
C THR A 72 -7.96 11.25 9.05
N LEU A 73 -6.65 11.37 8.88
CA LEU A 73 -5.71 11.74 9.96
C LEU A 73 -5.97 13.13 10.56
N VAL A 74 -6.60 14.03 9.82
CA VAL A 74 -6.98 15.37 10.31
C VAL A 74 -8.45 15.50 10.74
N GLY A 75 -9.14 14.36 10.84
CA GLY A 75 -10.49 14.23 11.41
C GLY A 75 -11.63 14.36 10.41
N ILE A 76 -11.37 14.23 9.11
CA ILE A 76 -12.42 14.20 8.09
C ILE A 76 -12.92 12.77 7.96
N ASN A 77 -14.24 12.58 8.12
CA ASN A 77 -14.83 11.24 7.98
C ASN A 77 -15.02 10.88 6.49
N LYS A 78 -14.01 10.22 5.90
CA LYS A 78 -14.04 9.81 4.49
C LYS A 78 -14.96 8.63 4.18
N SER A 79 -15.54 7.95 5.18
CA SER A 79 -16.59 6.96 4.92
C SER A 79 -17.96 7.60 4.66
N ASN A 80 -18.12 8.90 4.95
CA ASN A 80 -19.34 9.65 4.72
C ASN A 80 -19.06 11.15 4.53
N GLN A 81 -18.23 11.51 3.54
CA GLN A 81 -18.02 12.90 3.17
C GLN A 81 -18.79 13.21 1.89
N GLY A 82 -19.73 14.16 1.97
CA GLY A 82 -20.56 14.55 0.83
C GLY A 82 -21.50 13.43 0.36
N GLY A 83 -21.90 12.50 1.24
CA GLY A 83 -22.72 11.34 0.89
C GLY A 83 -21.96 10.21 0.18
N HIS A 84 -20.63 10.29 0.12
CA HIS A 84 -19.78 9.28 -0.51
C HIS A 84 -18.90 8.56 0.52
N ASN A 85 -18.73 7.26 0.30
CA ASN A 85 -17.77 6.44 1.04
C ASN A 85 -16.49 6.28 0.21
N TRP A 86 -15.57 7.24 0.36
CA TRP A 86 -14.29 7.29 -0.34
C TRP A 86 -13.36 6.13 0.08
N VAL A 87 -13.48 5.68 1.33
CA VAL A 87 -12.71 4.55 1.85
C VAL A 87 -13.09 3.26 1.12
N LEU A 88 -14.39 3.02 0.93
CA LEU A 88 -14.91 1.87 0.18
C LEU A 88 -14.51 1.91 -1.30
N MET A 89 -14.30 3.09 -1.87
CA MET A 89 -13.77 3.24 -3.22
C MET A 89 -12.27 2.89 -3.30
N CYS A 90 -11.50 3.11 -2.24
CA CYS A 90 -10.08 2.69 -2.18
C CYS A 90 -9.89 1.17 -2.15
N GLU A 91 -10.89 0.40 -1.72
CA GLU A 91 -10.90 -1.07 -1.82
C GLU A 91 -10.67 -1.54 -3.27
N ASN A 92 -11.02 -0.72 -4.26
CA ASN A 92 -10.90 -1.03 -5.68
C ASN A 92 -9.47 -1.23 -6.18
N TYR A 93 -8.46 -0.87 -5.38
CA TYR A 93 -7.06 -1.20 -5.64
C TYR A 93 -6.70 -2.65 -5.27
N TYR A 94 -7.58 -3.38 -4.58
CA TYR A 94 -7.47 -4.83 -4.39
C TYR A 94 -7.72 -5.54 -5.72
N ASN A 95 -6.64 -6.01 -6.35
CA ASN A 95 -6.65 -6.55 -7.71
C ASN A 95 -7.15 -8.01 -7.72
N VAL A 96 -8.47 -8.18 -7.66
CA VAL A 96 -9.16 -9.49 -7.68
C VAL A 96 -9.43 -9.99 -9.09
N ASP A 97 -9.73 -9.11 -10.06
CA ASP A 97 -10.07 -9.50 -11.44
C ASP A 97 -8.92 -10.22 -12.14
N ASN A 98 -7.68 -9.81 -11.86
CA ASN A 98 -6.47 -10.39 -12.42
C ASN A 98 -5.78 -11.40 -11.48
N ARG A 99 -6.42 -11.72 -10.34
CA ARG A 99 -5.97 -12.72 -9.36
C ARG A 99 -4.61 -12.41 -8.70
N GLU A 100 -4.21 -11.14 -8.65
CA GLU A 100 -3.04 -10.74 -7.88
C GLU A 100 -3.33 -10.79 -6.37
N TYR A 101 -4.57 -10.50 -5.96
CA TYR A 101 -5.05 -10.51 -4.57
C TYR A 101 -4.18 -9.64 -3.64
N LEU A 102 -3.82 -8.46 -4.14
CA LEU A 102 -3.03 -7.44 -3.45
C LEU A 102 -3.63 -6.06 -3.72
N PHE A 103 -3.46 -5.12 -2.79
CA PHE A 103 -3.66 -3.71 -3.09
C PHE A 103 -2.47 -3.23 -3.92
N LEU A 104 -2.70 -2.83 -5.17
CA LEU A 104 -1.63 -2.44 -6.10
C LEU A 104 -1.85 -1.04 -6.65
N ASN A 105 -0.81 -0.49 -7.27
CA ASN A 105 -0.80 0.93 -7.64
C ASN A 105 -1.89 1.33 -8.65
N THR A 106 -2.41 0.42 -9.47
CA THR A 106 -3.61 0.65 -10.28
C THR A 106 -4.60 -0.50 -10.13
N ALA A 107 -5.87 -0.28 -10.44
CA ALA A 107 -6.94 -1.29 -10.34
C ALA A 107 -6.83 -2.44 -11.37
N ASN A 108 -5.75 -2.51 -12.16
CA ASN A 108 -5.44 -3.63 -13.05
C ASN A 108 -3.94 -3.98 -13.07
N TRP A 109 -3.18 -3.54 -12.07
CA TRP A 109 -1.74 -3.73 -12.01
C TRP A 109 -1.39 -5.21 -11.90
N LYS A 110 -0.26 -5.62 -12.51
CA LYS A 110 0.31 -6.96 -12.37
C LYS A 110 1.67 -6.87 -11.69
N THR A 111 1.93 -7.79 -10.78
CA THR A 111 3.14 -7.79 -9.96
C THR A 111 4.41 -8.15 -10.74
N GLY A 112 5.58 -7.91 -10.13
CA GLY A 112 6.88 -8.16 -10.75
C GLY A 112 7.49 -6.98 -11.47
N ARG A 113 7.13 -5.75 -11.09
CA ARG A 113 7.64 -4.50 -11.68
C ARG A 113 8.52 -3.71 -10.73
N SER A 114 8.04 -3.49 -9.51
CA SER A 114 8.73 -2.72 -8.46
C SER A 114 8.08 -3.02 -7.12
N PHE A 115 8.89 -3.42 -6.14
CA PHE A 115 8.41 -3.66 -4.77
C PHE A 115 7.74 -2.42 -4.19
N TRP A 116 8.30 -1.23 -4.41
CA TRP A 116 7.75 0.04 -3.98
C TRP A 116 6.28 0.20 -4.36
N TYR A 117 5.96 0.08 -5.65
CA TYR A 117 4.61 0.20 -6.17
C TYR A 117 3.69 -0.98 -5.79
N GLU A 118 4.26 -2.10 -5.39
CA GLU A 118 3.54 -3.32 -5.03
C GLU A 118 3.33 -3.45 -3.52
N ILE A 119 4.07 -2.70 -2.69
CA ILE A 119 4.00 -2.76 -1.22
C ILE A 119 3.30 -1.52 -0.65
N LEU A 120 3.65 -0.31 -1.07
CA LEU A 120 3.08 0.91 -0.45
C LEU A 120 1.55 0.95 -0.48
N PRO A 121 0.86 0.61 -1.59
CA PRO A 121 -0.60 0.64 -1.60
C PRO A 121 -1.22 -0.26 -0.54
N ASN A 122 -0.60 -1.40 -0.22
CA ASN A 122 -1.03 -2.27 0.88
C ASN A 122 -0.84 -1.59 2.24
N ILE A 123 0.30 -0.92 2.46
CA ILE A 123 0.56 -0.18 3.71
C ILE A 123 -0.49 0.91 3.91
N LEU A 124 -0.72 1.73 2.89
CA LEU A 124 -1.72 2.80 2.93
C LEU A 124 -3.13 2.26 3.21
N PHE A 125 -3.48 1.14 2.59
CA PHE A 125 -4.79 0.53 2.80
C PHE A 125 -4.94 -0.09 4.20
N TYR A 126 -3.90 -0.75 4.72
CA TYR A 126 -3.87 -1.25 6.10
C TYR A 126 -4.09 -0.11 7.11
N GLN A 127 -3.50 1.07 6.87
CA GLN A 127 -3.70 2.26 7.69
C GLN A 127 -5.15 2.76 7.60
N LEU A 128 -5.75 2.80 6.41
CA LEU A 128 -7.18 3.14 6.27
C LEU A 128 -8.08 2.12 7.00
N ALA A 129 -7.83 0.84 6.83
CA ALA A 129 -8.61 -0.23 7.46
C ALA A 129 -8.46 -0.26 8.99
N HIS A 130 -7.43 0.36 9.57
CA HIS A 130 -7.37 0.62 11.00
C HIS A 130 -8.44 1.64 11.45
N TYR A 131 -8.60 2.74 10.71
CA TYR A 131 -9.61 3.77 11.02
C TYR A 131 -11.03 3.36 10.63
N TYR A 132 -11.18 2.49 9.63
CA TYR A 132 -12.47 2.07 9.09
C TYR A 132 -12.58 0.54 8.97
N PRO A 133 -12.55 -0.20 10.10
CA PRO A 133 -12.41 -1.65 10.11
C PRO A 133 -13.57 -2.41 9.46
N ASP A 134 -14.75 -1.79 9.36
CA ASP A 134 -15.97 -2.37 8.80
C ASP A 134 -16.19 -2.00 7.32
N THR A 135 -15.20 -1.37 6.67
CA THR A 135 -15.33 -1.00 5.26
C THR A 135 -15.12 -2.21 4.36
N GLY A 136 -16.14 -2.52 3.55
CA GLY A 136 -16.06 -3.58 2.55
C GLY A 136 -15.68 -4.92 3.17
N ASN A 137 -14.74 -5.62 2.55
CA ASN A 137 -14.16 -6.88 2.97
C ASN A 137 -12.70 -6.72 3.45
N CYS A 138 -12.31 -5.51 3.84
CA CYS A 138 -10.91 -5.13 4.08
C CYS A 138 -10.17 -6.10 5.02
N GLN A 139 -10.83 -6.63 6.06
CA GLN A 139 -10.19 -7.54 7.01
C GLN A 139 -9.74 -8.86 6.37
N SER A 140 -10.59 -9.43 5.52
CA SER A 140 -10.26 -10.68 4.82
C SER A 140 -9.17 -10.44 3.78
N GLU A 141 -9.27 -9.34 3.04
CA GLU A 141 -8.29 -8.95 2.01
C GLU A 141 -6.91 -8.66 2.61
N MET A 142 -6.85 -7.94 3.73
CA MET A 142 -5.61 -7.71 4.46
C MET A 142 -4.97 -9.03 4.89
N ARG A 143 -5.75 -9.99 5.42
CA ARG A 143 -5.21 -11.29 5.81
C ARG A 143 -4.66 -12.08 4.61
N ILE A 144 -5.35 -12.04 3.46
CA ILE A 144 -4.86 -12.63 2.21
C ILE A 144 -3.55 -11.96 1.76
N VAL A 145 -3.46 -10.64 1.85
CA VAL A 145 -2.23 -9.90 1.53
C VAL A 145 -1.05 -10.38 2.40
N ALA A 146 -1.26 -10.54 3.71
CA ALA A 146 -0.23 -11.05 4.62
C ALA A 146 0.16 -12.50 4.26
N ASP A 147 -0.80 -13.36 3.97
CA ASP A 147 -0.52 -14.74 3.54
C ASP A 147 0.37 -14.77 2.28
N ARG A 148 0.09 -13.87 1.34
CA ARG A 148 0.85 -13.77 0.09
C ARG A 148 2.27 -13.26 0.32
N TRP A 149 2.46 -12.23 1.14
CA TRP A 149 3.81 -11.72 1.44
C TRP A 149 4.63 -12.71 2.28
N TYR A 150 4.01 -13.46 3.19
CA TYR A 150 4.64 -14.60 3.84
C TYR A 150 5.11 -15.65 2.83
N GLU A 151 4.23 -16.07 1.90
CA GLU A 151 4.59 -17.00 0.82
C GLU A 151 5.72 -16.47 -0.07
N ALA A 152 5.74 -15.16 -0.34
CA ALA A 152 6.82 -14.51 -1.09
C ALA A 152 8.16 -14.57 -0.33
N CYS A 153 8.16 -14.36 0.99
CA CYS A 153 9.36 -14.54 1.81
C CYS A 153 9.90 -15.97 1.71
N VAL A 154 9.03 -16.98 1.82
CA VAL A 154 9.40 -18.39 1.67
C VAL A 154 9.98 -18.65 0.27
N ALA A 155 9.33 -18.16 -0.79
CA ALA A 155 9.81 -18.29 -2.16
C ALA A 155 11.15 -17.59 -2.41
N MET A 156 11.47 -16.55 -1.64
CA MET A 156 12.78 -15.86 -1.65
C MET A 156 13.83 -16.52 -0.76
N GLY A 157 13.57 -17.73 -0.25
CA GLY A 157 14.54 -18.58 0.44
C GLY A 157 14.43 -18.60 1.96
N ALA A 158 13.39 -17.98 2.53
CA ALA A 158 13.17 -18.04 3.97
C ALA A 158 12.80 -19.46 4.44
N SER A 159 13.24 -19.83 5.65
CA SER A 159 12.89 -21.09 6.30
C SER A 159 13.01 -20.95 7.82
N ILE A 160 12.18 -21.68 8.57
CA ILE A 160 12.27 -21.77 10.03
C ILE A 160 13.32 -22.82 10.45
N ASN A 161 13.45 -23.90 9.69
CA ASN A 161 14.35 -25.01 10.00
C ASN A 161 15.11 -25.51 8.76
N PRO A 162 16.42 -25.21 8.62
CA PRO A 162 17.19 -24.27 9.46
C PRO A 162 16.69 -22.84 9.28
N TRP A 163 16.94 -21.97 10.26
CA TRP A 163 16.57 -20.55 10.18
C TRP A 163 17.31 -19.86 9.04
N LYS A 164 16.57 -19.41 8.02
CA LYS A 164 17.07 -18.67 6.86
C LYS A 164 16.19 -17.46 6.62
N VAL A 165 16.82 -16.33 6.36
CA VAL A 165 16.15 -15.08 5.98
C VAL A 165 16.01 -15.03 4.45
N PRO A 166 14.93 -14.44 3.92
CA PRO A 166 14.75 -14.25 2.48
C PRO A 166 15.83 -13.31 1.92
N ASN A 167 16.14 -13.49 0.64
CA ASN A 167 16.94 -12.53 -0.10
C ASN A 167 16.03 -11.51 -0.79
N PHE A 168 16.07 -10.23 -0.37
CA PHE A 168 15.33 -9.13 -1.00
C PHE A 168 16.12 -8.33 -2.04
N ASP A 169 17.32 -8.78 -2.45
CA ASP A 169 18.14 -8.09 -3.48
C ASP A 169 17.57 -8.27 -4.91
N TRP A 170 16.31 -7.87 -5.09
CA TRP A 170 15.51 -7.96 -6.30
C TRP A 170 14.80 -6.62 -6.54
N THR A 171 14.30 -6.42 -7.76
CA THR A 171 13.47 -5.25 -8.08
C THR A 171 12.04 -5.46 -7.57
N ALA A 172 11.52 -6.68 -7.67
CA ALA A 172 10.12 -7.00 -7.38
C ALA A 172 9.93 -8.50 -7.12
N PHE A 173 8.69 -8.89 -6.77
CA PHE A 173 8.26 -10.28 -6.73
C PHE A 173 7.04 -10.48 -7.64
N ASN A 174 7.10 -11.45 -8.54
CA ASN A 174 5.98 -11.76 -9.42
C ASN A 174 5.16 -12.89 -8.82
N PHE A 175 3.94 -12.58 -8.39
CA PHE A 175 3.07 -13.51 -7.68
C PHE A 175 2.45 -14.59 -8.58
N ASN A 176 2.35 -14.34 -9.89
CA ASN A 176 1.86 -15.34 -10.83
C ASN A 176 2.89 -16.46 -11.06
N SER A 177 4.17 -16.09 -11.26
CA SER A 177 5.26 -17.06 -11.42
C SER A 177 5.87 -17.52 -10.09
N ARG A 178 5.52 -16.85 -8.98
CA ARG A 178 6.05 -17.05 -7.62
C ARG A 178 7.56 -16.95 -7.55
N LYS A 179 8.12 -15.94 -8.23
CA LYS A 179 9.57 -15.73 -8.32
C LYS A 179 9.93 -14.28 -8.06
N PRO A 180 11.05 -14.03 -7.36
CA PRO A 180 11.65 -12.71 -7.36
C PRO A 180 12.18 -12.36 -8.75
N LEU A 181 12.17 -11.07 -9.08
CA LEU A 181 12.60 -10.56 -10.39
C LEU A 181 13.61 -9.42 -10.22
N TYR A 182 14.68 -9.49 -11.02
CA TYR A 182 15.59 -8.37 -11.25
C TYR A 182 15.37 -7.83 -12.66
N ASN A 183 15.09 -6.53 -12.77
CA ASN A 183 14.80 -5.88 -14.04
C ASN A 183 16.04 -5.49 -14.86
N GLY A 184 17.24 -5.84 -14.39
CA GLY A 184 18.51 -5.50 -15.04
C GLY A 184 19.06 -4.11 -14.73
N ARG A 185 18.34 -3.29 -13.94
CA ARG A 185 18.70 -1.88 -13.69
C ARG A 185 18.91 -1.54 -12.22
N TRP A 186 17.99 -1.91 -11.33
CA TRP A 186 18.10 -1.61 -9.90
C TRP A 186 17.45 -2.67 -9.03
N ARG A 187 17.72 -2.62 -7.73
CA ARG A 187 17.13 -3.49 -6.70
C ARG A 187 16.47 -2.61 -5.64
N GLU A 188 15.48 -3.15 -4.95
CA GLU A 188 14.71 -2.47 -3.91
C GLU A 188 14.77 -3.29 -2.61
N PRO A 189 15.96 -3.45 -1.99
CA PRO A 189 16.12 -4.27 -0.79
C PRO A 189 15.40 -3.71 0.45
N ASP A 190 14.98 -2.44 0.42
CA ASP A 190 14.11 -1.86 1.43
C ASP A 190 12.65 -2.35 1.34
N ALA A 191 12.31 -3.17 0.34
CA ALA A 191 11.10 -3.99 0.33
C ALA A 191 10.93 -4.79 1.63
N ALA A 192 12.05 -5.25 2.21
CA ALA A 192 12.06 -5.92 3.50
C ALA A 192 11.42 -5.05 4.61
N ALA A 193 11.58 -3.73 4.58
CA ALA A 193 11.03 -2.82 5.58
C ALA A 193 9.50 -2.74 5.47
N GLY A 194 8.99 -2.64 4.25
CA GLY A 194 7.56 -2.59 4.00
C GLY A 194 6.86 -3.93 4.28
N ILE A 195 7.49 -5.05 3.90
CA ILE A 195 6.97 -6.39 4.21
C ILE A 195 7.02 -6.65 5.72
N ALA A 196 8.10 -6.27 6.42
CA ALA A 196 8.16 -6.35 7.87
C ALA A 196 6.98 -5.62 8.53
N TRP A 197 6.65 -4.41 8.05
CA TRP A 197 5.52 -3.65 8.57
C TRP A 197 4.18 -4.36 8.31
N LEU A 198 3.93 -4.84 7.07
CA LEU A 198 2.68 -5.54 6.71
C LEU A 198 2.47 -6.79 7.57
N GLU A 199 3.49 -7.63 7.65
CA GLU A 199 3.49 -8.87 8.41
C GLU A 199 3.34 -8.59 9.92
N TYR A 200 4.03 -7.58 10.45
CA TYR A 200 3.89 -7.23 11.85
C TYR A 200 2.50 -6.67 12.17
N MET A 201 1.90 -5.86 11.30
CA MET A 201 0.52 -5.39 11.49
C MET A 201 -0.47 -6.56 11.45
N ALA A 202 -0.25 -7.54 10.56
CA ALA A 202 -1.04 -8.76 10.51
C ALA A 202 -0.89 -9.61 11.78
N TYR A 203 0.33 -9.76 12.30
CA TYR A 203 0.57 -10.40 13.58
C TYR A 203 -0.15 -9.70 14.73
N ILE A 204 -0.07 -8.36 14.83
CA ILE A 204 -0.77 -7.60 15.87
C ILE A 204 -2.28 -7.84 15.81
N LYS A 205 -2.84 -7.97 14.60
CA LYS A 205 -4.27 -8.15 14.40
C LYS A 205 -4.78 -9.57 14.67
N TRP A 206 -4.13 -10.58 14.11
CA TRP A 206 -4.61 -11.98 14.15
C TRP A 206 -3.82 -12.90 15.07
N LYS A 207 -2.67 -12.44 15.58
CA LYS A 207 -1.78 -13.20 16.47
C LYS A 207 -1.30 -14.54 15.90
N GLU A 208 -1.29 -14.67 14.58
CA GLU A 208 -0.73 -15.86 13.91
C GLU A 208 0.80 -15.80 13.89
N PRO A 209 1.50 -16.80 14.46
CA PRO A 209 2.96 -16.75 14.59
C PRO A 209 3.72 -16.59 13.26
N ARG A 210 3.18 -17.14 12.16
CA ARG A 210 3.81 -17.06 10.84
C ARG A 210 4.06 -15.63 10.37
N TYR A 211 3.16 -14.70 10.69
CA TYR A 211 3.32 -13.30 10.32
C TYR A 211 4.44 -12.65 11.14
N LEU A 212 4.54 -12.94 12.44
CA LEU A 212 5.67 -12.46 13.24
C LEU A 212 7.00 -13.00 12.69
N THR A 213 7.05 -14.28 12.33
CA THR A 213 8.23 -14.89 11.72
C THR A 213 8.64 -14.19 10.43
N ALA A 214 7.70 -13.85 9.54
CA ALA A 214 8.04 -13.11 8.31
C ALA A 214 8.50 -11.67 8.58
N ALA A 215 7.94 -11.01 9.61
CA ALA A 215 8.43 -9.71 10.06
C ALA A 215 9.89 -9.81 10.57
N GLU A 216 10.20 -10.79 11.40
CA GLU A 216 11.54 -11.03 11.94
C GLU A 216 12.55 -11.35 10.83
N TRP A 217 12.18 -12.24 9.90
CA TRP A 217 12.99 -12.53 8.72
C TRP A 217 13.37 -11.27 7.95
N SER A 218 12.39 -10.40 7.74
CA SER A 218 12.56 -9.17 6.97
C SER A 218 13.42 -8.15 7.70
N MET A 219 13.20 -7.97 9.01
CA MET A 219 14.04 -7.10 9.84
C MET A 219 15.48 -7.62 9.96
N GLN A 220 15.69 -8.93 10.09
CA GLN A 220 17.02 -9.52 10.13
C GLN A 220 17.79 -9.38 8.81
N PHE A 221 17.09 -9.40 7.66
CA PHE A 221 17.71 -9.07 6.38
C PHE A 221 18.25 -7.64 6.38
N LEU A 222 17.46 -6.67 6.84
CA LEU A 222 17.89 -5.26 6.92
C LEU A 222 19.05 -5.04 7.90
N GLN A 223 19.01 -5.67 9.07
CA GLN A 223 20.06 -5.55 10.10
C GLN A 223 21.43 -6.02 9.61
N LYS A 224 21.47 -6.96 8.66
CA LYS A 224 22.72 -7.50 8.10
C LYS A 224 23.29 -6.65 6.96
N ARG A 225 22.58 -5.59 6.54
CA ARG A 225 23.04 -4.76 5.43
C ARG A 225 24.18 -3.84 5.85
N VAL A 226 25.16 -3.74 4.96
CA VAL A 226 26.31 -2.82 5.11
C VAL A 226 26.13 -1.52 4.32
N GLU A 227 25.19 -1.51 3.36
CA GLU A 227 24.83 -0.36 2.53
C GLU A 227 23.40 0.07 2.81
N ASN A 228 23.14 1.39 2.73
CA ASN A 228 21.81 1.95 2.89
C ASN A 228 20.88 1.48 1.76
N PRO A 229 19.83 0.68 2.06
CA PRO A 229 18.92 0.16 1.04
C PRO A 229 17.83 1.15 0.60
N PHE A 230 17.82 2.38 1.15
CA PHE A 230 16.73 3.34 1.00
C PHE A 230 16.37 3.60 -0.47
N TYR A 231 15.11 3.33 -0.81
CA TYR A 231 14.48 3.66 -2.07
C TYR A 231 13.07 4.21 -1.80
N GLU A 232 12.81 5.43 -2.24
CA GLU A 232 11.51 6.13 -2.07
C GLU A 232 11.10 6.36 -0.59
N ILE A 233 10.44 5.40 0.09
CA ILE A 233 9.91 5.62 1.46
C ILE A 233 9.68 4.33 2.29
N LEU A 234 10.03 3.13 1.80
CA LEU A 234 9.72 1.91 2.57
C LEU A 234 10.60 1.78 3.82
N LEU A 235 11.88 2.16 3.75
CA LEU A 235 12.81 2.00 4.88
C LEU A 235 12.36 2.68 6.19
N PRO A 236 11.81 3.92 6.20
CA PRO A 236 11.20 4.50 7.39
C PRO A 236 10.18 3.61 8.11
N TYR A 237 9.36 2.83 7.38
CA TYR A 237 8.43 1.88 7.99
C TYR A 237 9.16 0.75 8.72
N GLY A 238 10.34 0.34 8.25
CA GLY A 238 11.21 -0.62 8.93
C GLY A 238 11.76 -0.09 10.25
N ALA A 239 12.22 1.17 10.28
CA ALA A 239 12.69 1.80 11.51
C ALA A 239 11.56 1.90 12.56
N TYR A 240 10.36 2.31 12.14
CA TYR A 240 9.18 2.33 13.00
C TYR A 240 8.80 0.93 13.48
N THR A 241 8.82 -0.07 12.59
CA THR A 241 8.50 -1.46 12.92
C THR A 241 9.49 -2.05 13.92
N ALA A 242 10.80 -1.78 13.75
CA ALA A 242 11.84 -2.17 14.70
C ALA A 242 11.55 -1.63 16.10
N ALA A 243 11.26 -0.33 16.20
CA ALA A 243 10.95 0.31 17.48
C ALA A 243 9.71 -0.30 18.15
N ARG A 244 8.66 -0.59 17.37
CA ARG A 244 7.45 -1.25 17.88
C ARG A 244 7.68 -2.68 18.32
N MET A 245 8.39 -3.48 17.52
CA MET A 245 8.73 -4.86 17.87
C MET A 245 9.49 -4.88 19.20
N ASN A 246 10.54 -4.08 19.34
CA ASN A 246 11.31 -4.00 20.59
C ASN A 246 10.43 -3.57 21.79
N ALA A 247 9.49 -2.63 21.58
CA ALA A 247 8.63 -2.13 22.66
C ALA A 247 7.50 -3.10 23.05
N GLU A 248 6.98 -3.87 22.10
CA GLU A 248 5.77 -4.68 22.29
C GLU A 248 6.06 -6.17 22.53
N ILE A 249 7.20 -6.69 22.05
CA ILE A 249 7.55 -8.12 22.15
C ILE A 249 8.96 -8.40 22.71
N GLY A 250 9.81 -7.39 22.90
CA GLY A 250 11.15 -7.49 23.52
C GLY A 250 12.30 -7.62 22.53
#